data_AF-A0AAV0MX34-F1
#
_entry.id   AF-A0AAV0MX34-F1
#
_cell.length_a   1.000
_cell.length_b   1.000
_cell.length_c   1.000
_cell.angle_alpha   90.00
_cell.angle_beta   90.00
_cell.angle_gamma   90.00
#
_symmetry.space_group_name_H-M   'P 1'
#
loop_
_entity.id
_entity.type
_entity.pdbx_description
1 polymer ?
#
loop_
_entity_poly.entity_id
_entity_poly.type
_entity_poly.pdbx_seq_one_letter_code
_entity_poly.pdbx_strand_id
1 'polypeptide(L)'
;GNVVALLHSFFSNLPQEWLEGTHVIVKNLRPIKSVAMLRIAFRIMGPLLPRLANAHTFFNKILALLLNMMVDVFGRNSEPSTSAGASEISDIIDFLHHVVHYEGQGGPVQANSKPRPEVLALCGRAIENLRPDVQHLLSHLSPDVNSSIYAATHPKLVQNPS
;
A
#
# COMPACT_ATOMS: atom_id res chain seq x y z
N GLY A 1 18.66 1.74 -11.02
CA GLY A 1 18.19 3.00 -11.60
C GLY A 1 17.55 2.80 -12.94
N ASN A 2 18.36 2.42 -13.95
CA ASN A 2 17.97 2.51 -15.37
C ASN A 2 16.74 1.68 -15.77
N VAL A 3 16.60 0.44 -15.26
CA VAL A 3 15.43 -0.41 -15.58
C VAL A 3 14.13 0.15 -15.01
N VAL A 4 14.15 0.65 -13.77
CA VAL A 4 12.95 1.24 -13.14
C VAL A 4 12.53 2.51 -13.88
N ALA A 5 13.49 3.37 -14.26
CA ALA A 5 13.21 4.56 -15.05
C ALA A 5 12.64 4.21 -16.44
N LEU A 6 13.15 3.16 -17.09
CA LEU A 6 12.61 2.67 -18.36
C LEU A 6 11.17 2.17 -18.19
N LEU A 7 10.87 1.42 -17.13
CA LEU A 7 9.51 0.96 -16.83
C LEU A 7 8.58 2.16 -16.60
N HIS A 8 9.01 3.16 -15.86
CA HIS A 8 8.22 4.38 -15.63
C HIS A 8 7.96 5.14 -16.93
N SER A 9 8.98 5.32 -17.76
CA SER A 9 8.85 5.94 -19.08
C SER A 9 7.93 5.13 -19.99
N PHE A 10 7.99 3.80 -19.94
CA PHE A 10 7.07 2.95 -20.68
C PHE A 10 5.63 3.13 -20.18
N PHE A 11 5.39 2.99 -18.87
CA PHE A 11 4.06 3.13 -18.28
C PHE A 11 3.45 4.52 -18.49
N SER A 12 4.24 5.60 -18.47
CA SER A 12 3.73 6.95 -18.71
C SER A 12 3.13 7.12 -20.11
N ASN A 13 3.54 6.27 -21.06
CA ASN A 13 3.09 6.31 -22.44
C ASN A 13 2.00 5.26 -22.77
N LEU A 14 1.55 4.49 -21.77
CA LEU A 14 0.48 3.50 -21.97
C LEU A 14 -0.92 4.07 -21.66
N PRO A 15 -1.95 3.66 -22.42
CA PRO A 15 -3.34 3.90 -22.04
C PRO A 15 -3.68 3.13 -20.76
N GLN A 16 -4.71 3.61 -20.04
CA GLN A 16 -5.07 3.07 -18.73
C GLN A 16 -5.41 1.57 -18.80
N GLU A 17 -6.13 1.11 -19.83
CA GLU A 17 -6.45 -0.30 -20.02
C GLU A 17 -5.21 -1.21 -20.11
N TRP A 18 -4.07 -0.70 -20.61
CA TRP A 18 -2.84 -1.49 -20.72
C TRP A 18 -2.05 -1.49 -19.40
N LEU A 19 -2.24 -0.45 -18.58
CA LEU A 19 -1.69 -0.43 -17.24
C LEU A 19 -2.24 -1.57 -16.39
N GLU A 20 -3.45 -2.08 -16.67
CA GLU A 20 -4.01 -3.24 -15.98
C GLU A 20 -3.10 -4.46 -16.04
N GLY A 21 -2.34 -4.63 -17.11
CA GLY A 21 -1.37 -5.71 -17.29
C GLY A 21 -0.14 -5.63 -16.38
N THR A 22 0.17 -4.46 -15.81
CA THR A 22 1.37 -4.24 -14.99
C THR A 22 1.41 -5.10 -13.71
N HIS A 23 0.26 -5.57 -13.24
CA HIS A 23 0.18 -6.51 -12.12
C HIS A 23 0.95 -7.83 -12.37
N VAL A 24 1.21 -8.19 -13.63
CA VAL A 24 2.01 -9.37 -14.00
C VAL A 24 3.48 -9.18 -13.59
N ILE A 25 3.99 -7.95 -13.61
CA ILE A 25 5.37 -7.63 -13.19
C ILE A 25 5.55 -7.99 -11.72
N VAL A 26 4.59 -7.62 -10.88
CA VAL A 26 4.53 -7.96 -9.46
C VAL A 26 4.54 -9.48 -9.26
N LYS A 27 3.75 -10.24 -10.04
CA LYS A 27 3.75 -11.70 -9.97
C LYS A 27 5.12 -12.29 -10.31
N ASN A 28 5.79 -11.75 -11.33
CA ASN A 28 7.11 -12.23 -11.78
C ASN A 28 8.26 -11.82 -10.83
N LEU A 29 8.07 -10.80 -9.99
CA LEU A 29 9.05 -10.43 -8.96
C LEU A 29 9.06 -11.38 -7.75
N ARG A 30 8.06 -12.27 -7.64
CA ARG A 30 8.00 -13.25 -6.55
C ARG A 30 8.93 -14.44 -6.79
N PRO A 31 9.51 -15.05 -5.72
CA PRO A 31 9.27 -14.72 -4.31
C PRO A 31 10.05 -13.47 -3.86
N ILE A 32 9.38 -12.57 -3.13
CA ILE A 32 10.04 -11.43 -2.47
C ILE A 32 10.41 -11.86 -1.05
N LYS A 33 11.70 -11.87 -0.74
CA LYS A 33 12.22 -12.34 0.57
C LYS A 33 12.99 -11.28 1.35
N SER A 34 13.14 -10.08 0.82
CA SER A 34 13.93 -9.02 1.46
C SER A 34 13.30 -7.65 1.30
N VAL A 35 13.65 -6.76 2.23
CA VAL A 35 13.25 -5.34 2.20
C VAL A 35 13.74 -4.65 0.94
N ALA A 36 14.94 -5.00 0.44
CA ALA A 36 15.47 -4.43 -0.80
C ALA A 36 14.59 -4.78 -2.02
N MET A 37 14.16 -6.03 -2.15
CA MET A 37 13.24 -6.47 -3.22
C MET A 37 11.86 -5.82 -3.08
N LEU A 38 11.36 -5.70 -1.84
CA LEU A 38 10.11 -5.02 -1.54
C LEU A 38 10.15 -3.55 -1.99
N ARG A 39 11.23 -2.82 -1.67
CA ARG A 39 11.42 -1.43 -2.12
C ARG A 39 11.48 -1.32 -3.64
N ILE A 40 12.06 -2.29 -4.34
CA ILE A 40 12.04 -2.30 -5.82
C ILE A 40 10.60 -2.42 -6.33
N ALA A 41 9.79 -3.32 -5.76
CA ALA A 41 8.39 -3.47 -6.14
C ALA A 41 7.58 -2.19 -5.89
N PHE A 42 7.75 -1.56 -4.72
CA PHE A 42 7.13 -0.27 -4.40
C PHE A 42 7.59 0.85 -5.35
N ARG A 43 8.88 0.90 -5.70
CA ARG A 43 9.39 1.89 -6.66
C ARG A 43 8.84 1.70 -8.07
N ILE A 44 8.61 0.45 -8.50
CA ILE A 44 8.03 0.17 -9.82
C ILE A 44 6.55 0.55 -9.86
N MET A 45 5.77 0.09 -8.88
CA MET A 45 4.30 0.19 -8.90
C MET A 45 3.75 1.44 -8.24
N GLY A 46 4.44 2.00 -7.26
CA GLY A 46 3.96 3.13 -6.44
C GLY A 46 3.56 4.35 -7.27
N PRO A 47 4.36 4.79 -8.26
CA PRO A 47 3.99 5.90 -9.14
C PRO A 47 2.76 5.65 -10.02
N LEU A 48 2.29 4.41 -10.15
CA LEU A 48 1.05 4.11 -10.87
C LEU A 48 -0.18 4.46 -10.04
N LEU A 49 -0.14 4.28 -8.72
CA LEU A 49 -1.33 4.42 -7.86
C LEU A 49 -2.00 5.81 -7.97
N PRO A 50 -1.28 6.95 -7.95
CA PRO A 50 -1.89 8.26 -8.17
C PRO A 50 -2.61 8.38 -9.52
N ARG A 51 -2.08 7.75 -10.58
CA ARG A 51 -2.71 7.77 -11.92
C ARG A 51 -3.98 6.92 -11.97
N LEU A 52 -4.11 5.96 -11.06
CA LEU A 52 -5.24 5.05 -10.95
C LEU A 52 -6.29 5.52 -9.93
N ALA A 53 -6.12 6.71 -9.33
CA ALA A 53 -7.00 7.23 -8.28
C ALA A 53 -8.51 7.19 -8.63
N ASN A 54 -8.85 7.37 -9.90
CA ASN A 54 -10.24 7.31 -10.40
C ASN A 54 -10.65 5.92 -10.92
N ALA A 55 -9.68 5.02 -11.09
CA ALA A 55 -9.88 3.63 -11.48
C ALA A 55 -9.94 2.75 -10.22
N HIS A 56 -10.92 3.00 -9.35
CA HIS A 56 -11.04 2.46 -7.99
C HIS A 56 -10.67 0.97 -7.88
N THR A 57 -11.27 0.13 -8.73
CA THR A 57 -11.01 -1.31 -8.76
C THR A 57 -9.54 -1.64 -9.03
N PHE A 58 -8.93 -0.94 -9.98
CA PHE A 58 -7.55 -1.19 -10.36
C PHE A 58 -6.55 -0.60 -9.34
N PHE A 59 -6.84 0.58 -8.78
CA PHE A 59 -6.10 1.13 -7.64
C PHE A 59 -6.04 0.13 -6.49
N ASN A 60 -7.21 -0.35 -6.05
CA ASN A 60 -7.33 -1.30 -4.94
C ASN A 60 -6.58 -2.60 -5.22
N LYS A 61 -6.61 -3.08 -6.47
CA LYS A 61 -5.87 -4.26 -6.90
C LYS A 61 -4.34 -4.05 -6.79
N ILE A 62 -3.81 -2.93 -7.24
CA ILE A 62 -2.37 -2.65 -7.14
C ILE A 62 -1.94 -2.45 -5.69
N LEU A 63 -2.72 -1.71 -4.89
CA LEU A 63 -2.44 -1.52 -3.47
C LEU A 63 -2.45 -2.86 -2.72
N ALA A 64 -3.45 -3.72 -2.96
CA ALA A 64 -3.53 -5.05 -2.38
C ALA A 64 -2.31 -5.92 -2.71
N LEU A 65 -1.78 -5.82 -3.94
CA LEU A 65 -0.58 -6.54 -4.34
C LEU A 65 0.66 -6.09 -3.57
N LEU A 66 0.85 -4.77 -3.40
CA LEU A 66 1.96 -4.21 -2.62
C LEU A 66 1.86 -4.60 -1.14
N LEU A 67 0.66 -4.54 -0.57
CA LEU A 67 0.39 -4.98 0.80
C LEU A 67 0.65 -6.48 0.98
N ASN A 68 0.25 -7.32 0.03
CA ASN A 68 0.55 -8.75 0.07
C ASN A 68 2.07 -9.02 -0.01
N MET A 69 2.82 -8.24 -0.79
CA MET A 69 4.28 -8.35 -0.82
C MET A 69 4.93 -7.95 0.50
N MET A 70 4.36 -6.98 1.22
CA MET A 70 4.78 -6.71 2.59
C MET A 70 4.52 -7.89 3.51
N VAL A 71 3.36 -8.54 3.40
CA VAL A 71 3.07 -9.77 4.15
C VAL A 71 4.03 -10.91 3.78
N ASP A 72 4.44 -11.02 2.51
CA ASP A 72 5.44 -12.01 2.10
C ASP A 72 6.80 -11.82 2.82
N VAL A 73 7.18 -10.57 3.14
CA VAL A 73 8.45 -10.24 3.81
C VAL A 73 8.33 -10.21 5.34
N PHE A 74 7.26 -9.62 5.86
CA PHE A 74 7.06 -9.31 7.28
C PHE A 74 5.89 -10.06 7.93
N GLY A 75 5.38 -11.09 7.26
CA GLY A 75 4.28 -11.90 7.76
C GLY A 75 4.65 -12.69 9.01
N ARG A 76 3.64 -13.11 9.78
CA ARG A 76 3.82 -13.90 11.02
C ARG A 76 4.70 -15.15 10.86
N ASN A 77 4.76 -15.70 9.65
CA ASN A 77 5.47 -16.94 9.33
C ASN A 77 6.76 -16.72 8.51
N SER A 78 7.26 -15.49 8.36
CA SER A 78 8.47 -15.23 7.56
C SER A 78 9.77 -15.44 8.34
N GLU A 79 10.74 -16.11 7.72
CA GLU A 79 12.12 -16.24 8.21
C GLU A 79 13.10 -15.41 7.36
N PRO A 80 14.17 -14.83 7.95
CA PRO A 80 14.47 -14.79 9.38
C PRO A 80 13.69 -13.67 10.09
N SER A 81 13.37 -13.92 11.35
CA SER A 81 12.63 -13.03 12.26
C SER A 81 13.50 -11.91 12.84
N THR A 82 14.29 -11.23 11.99
CA THR A 82 14.93 -9.98 12.42
C THR A 82 13.83 -8.94 12.59
N SER A 83 13.74 -8.36 13.79
CA SER A 83 12.81 -7.26 14.09
C SER A 83 13.06 -6.13 13.10
N ALA A 84 12.04 -5.75 12.34
CA ALA A 84 12.18 -4.65 11.38
C ALA A 84 12.04 -3.33 12.15
N GLY A 85 13.13 -2.58 12.27
CA GLY A 85 13.06 -1.25 12.90
C GLY A 85 12.23 -0.29 12.04
N ALA A 86 11.52 0.65 12.66
CA ALA A 86 10.78 1.70 11.93
C ALA A 86 11.68 2.47 10.94
N SER A 87 12.95 2.70 11.29
CA SER A 87 13.95 3.34 10.45
C SER A 87 14.30 2.53 9.19
N GLU A 88 14.13 1.20 9.23
CA GLU A 88 14.44 0.33 8.10
C GLU A 88 13.35 0.33 7.04
N ILE A 89 12.12 0.72 7.38
CA ILE A 89 11.00 0.73 6.41
C ILE A 89 10.24 2.05 6.41
N SER A 90 10.87 3.13 6.90
CA SER A 90 10.27 4.46 6.97
C SER A 90 9.79 4.94 5.60
N ASP A 91 10.53 4.63 4.53
CA ASP A 91 10.14 4.96 3.15
C ASP A 91 8.86 4.25 2.70
N ILE A 92 8.63 3.02 3.16
CA ILE A 92 7.43 2.25 2.86
C ILE A 92 6.25 2.74 3.71
N ILE A 93 6.49 3.05 4.99
CA ILE A 93 5.47 3.60 5.90
C ILE A 93 4.97 4.94 5.37
N ASP A 94 5.89 5.86 5.03
CA ASP A 94 5.57 7.17 4.48
C ASP A 94 4.81 7.06 3.15
N PHE A 95 5.24 6.17 2.26
CA PHE A 95 4.50 5.87 1.04
C PHE A 95 3.07 5.43 1.32
N LEU A 96 2.86 4.49 2.25
CA LEU A 96 1.52 3.99 2.58
C LEU A 96 0.66 5.08 3.23
N HIS A 97 1.24 5.89 4.13
CA HIS A 97 0.57 7.03 4.74
C HIS A 97 0.02 7.96 3.65
N HIS A 98 0.79 8.23 2.61
CA HIS A 98 0.37 9.13 1.53
C HIS A 98 -0.58 8.47 0.53
N VAL A 99 -0.30 7.23 0.11
CA VAL A 99 -1.01 6.60 -1.00
C VAL A 99 -2.49 6.35 -0.68
N VAL A 100 -2.83 6.07 0.58
CA VAL A 100 -4.22 5.81 0.99
C VAL A 100 -5.14 7.02 0.80
N HIS A 101 -4.59 8.23 0.73
CA HIS A 101 -5.36 9.44 0.48
C HIS A 101 -5.63 9.72 -0.99
N TYR A 102 -4.94 9.07 -1.92
CA TYR A 102 -5.10 9.36 -3.36
C TYR A 102 -6.40 8.85 -3.95
N GLU A 103 -6.93 7.74 -3.43
CA GLU A 103 -8.04 7.05 -4.04
C GLU A 103 -9.32 7.91 -4.00
N GLY A 104 -9.89 8.14 -5.20
CA GLY A 104 -11.05 9.00 -5.41
C GLY A 104 -10.80 10.51 -5.37
N GLN A 105 -9.56 10.99 -5.24
CA GLN A 105 -9.29 12.45 -5.22
C GLN A 105 -9.29 13.09 -6.61
N GLY A 106 -9.11 12.33 -7.69
CA GLY A 106 -9.10 12.84 -9.06
C GLY A 106 -8.04 13.93 -9.36
N GLY A 107 -7.10 14.15 -8.45
CA GLY A 107 -6.13 15.23 -8.45
C GLY A 107 -5.17 15.13 -7.24
N PRO A 108 -4.35 16.17 -6.98
CA PRO A 108 -3.45 16.18 -5.83
C PRO A 108 -4.20 15.99 -4.50
N VAL A 109 -3.62 15.23 -3.58
CA VAL A 109 -4.14 15.05 -2.22
C VAL A 109 -4.24 16.42 -1.54
N GLN A 110 -5.43 16.73 -0.99
CA GLN A 110 -5.72 17.94 -0.24
C GLN A 110 -5.65 17.69 1.26
N ALA A 111 -5.56 18.76 2.06
CA ALA A 111 -5.49 18.66 3.51
C ALA A 111 -6.72 18.00 4.17
N ASN A 112 -7.87 18.03 3.50
CA ASN A 112 -9.11 17.39 3.94
C ASN A 112 -9.40 16.05 3.25
N SER A 113 -8.48 15.56 2.40
CA SER A 113 -8.61 14.24 1.79
C SER A 113 -8.65 13.18 2.89
N LYS A 114 -9.56 12.21 2.73
CA LYS A 114 -9.75 11.12 3.66
C LYS A 114 -9.61 9.80 2.91
N PRO A 115 -8.90 8.80 3.47
CA PRO A 115 -8.86 7.48 2.88
C PRO A 115 -10.26 6.89 2.85
N ARG A 116 -10.65 6.26 1.75
CA ARG A 116 -11.96 5.60 1.70
C ARG A 116 -11.97 4.37 2.62
N PRO A 117 -13.13 4.02 3.21
CA PRO A 117 -13.22 2.88 4.12
C PRO A 117 -12.73 1.55 3.51
N GLU A 118 -12.95 1.33 2.22
CA GLU A 118 -12.49 0.12 1.51
C GLU A 118 -10.96 0.02 1.44
N VAL A 119 -10.27 1.15 1.28
CA VAL A 119 -8.81 1.24 1.29
C VAL A 119 -8.26 0.92 2.68
N LEU A 120 -8.87 1.50 3.73
CA LEU A 120 -8.51 1.18 5.11
C LEU A 120 -8.77 -0.31 5.44
N ALA A 121 -9.87 -0.89 4.93
CA ALA A 121 -10.15 -2.31 5.11
C ALA A 121 -9.11 -3.20 4.41
N LEU A 122 -8.57 -2.81 3.26
CA LEU A 122 -7.47 -3.51 2.60
C LEU A 122 -6.19 -3.46 3.46
N CYS A 123 -5.84 -2.28 3.97
CA CYS A 123 -4.71 -2.11 4.86
C CYS A 123 -4.88 -2.94 6.15
N GLY A 124 -6.03 -2.88 6.81
CA GLY A 124 -6.33 -3.65 8.02
C GLY A 124 -6.12 -5.15 7.83
N ARG A 125 -6.69 -5.74 6.77
CA ARG A 125 -6.49 -7.17 6.46
C ARG A 125 -5.03 -7.53 6.25
N ALA A 126 -4.25 -6.67 5.59
CA ALA A 126 -2.83 -6.92 5.40
C ALA A 126 -2.06 -6.82 6.73
N ILE A 127 -2.34 -5.78 7.53
CA ILE A 127 -1.73 -5.53 8.84
C ILE A 127 -1.95 -6.72 9.76
N GLU A 128 -3.16 -7.26 9.85
CA GLU A 128 -3.46 -8.44 10.68
C GLU A 128 -2.53 -9.62 10.38
N ASN A 129 -2.05 -9.78 9.15
CA ASN A 129 -1.16 -10.86 8.74
C ASN A 129 0.35 -10.57 8.96
N LEU A 130 0.70 -9.34 9.34
CA LEU A 130 2.07 -8.95 9.67
C LEU A 130 2.47 -9.43 11.07
N ARG A 131 3.77 -9.44 11.37
CA ARG A 131 4.27 -9.60 12.74
C ARG A 131 3.96 -8.38 13.61
N PRO A 132 3.83 -8.53 14.94
CA PRO A 132 3.48 -7.42 15.84
C PRO A 132 4.42 -6.20 15.76
N ASP A 133 5.72 -6.43 15.54
CA ASP A 133 6.72 -5.36 15.38
C ASP A 133 6.46 -4.49 14.15
N VAL A 134 5.82 -5.02 13.11
CA VAL A 134 5.46 -4.23 11.92
C VAL A 134 4.02 -3.73 11.99
N GLN A 135 3.12 -4.47 12.65
CA GLN A 135 1.72 -4.05 12.84
C GLN A 135 1.63 -2.69 13.53
N HIS A 136 2.38 -2.47 14.61
CA HIS A 136 2.29 -1.22 15.37
C HIS A 136 2.71 0.01 14.54
N LEU A 137 3.59 -0.18 13.55
CA LEU A 137 4.06 0.90 12.67
C LEU A 137 2.97 1.36 11.69
N LEU A 138 1.98 0.51 11.42
CA LEU A 138 0.95 0.71 10.41
C LEU A 138 -0.46 0.74 10.98
N SER A 139 -0.61 0.65 12.30
CA SER A 139 -1.91 0.65 13.01
C SER A 139 -2.80 1.83 12.62
N HIS A 140 -2.18 2.97 12.32
CA HIS A 140 -2.87 4.17 11.84
C HIS A 140 -3.62 3.99 10.49
N LEU A 141 -3.33 2.93 9.72
CA LEU A 141 -3.97 2.59 8.44
C LEU A 141 -5.09 1.54 8.58
N SER A 142 -5.50 1.22 9.81
CA SER A 142 -6.56 0.26 10.12
C SER A 142 -7.97 0.87 10.01
N PRO A 143 -9.04 0.06 9.83
CA PRO A 143 -10.41 0.52 10.03
C PRO A 143 -10.81 0.68 11.52
N ASP A 144 -9.97 0.30 12.47
CA ASP A 144 -10.25 0.43 13.91
C ASP A 144 -10.10 1.89 14.38
N VAL A 145 -11.17 2.45 14.92
CA VAL A 145 -11.26 3.84 15.39
C VAL A 145 -10.38 4.13 16.60
N ASN A 146 -10.00 3.10 17.37
CA ASN A 146 -9.16 3.28 18.56
C ASN A 146 -7.67 3.38 18.21
N SER A 147 -7.26 2.82 17.09
CA SER A 147 -5.86 2.76 16.64
C SER A 147 -5.57 3.57 15.38
N SER A 148 -6.60 3.94 14.60
CA SER A 148 -6.47 4.72 13.38
C SER A 148 -7.05 6.12 13.48
N ILE A 149 -6.16 7.11 13.28
CA ILE A 149 -6.54 8.51 13.10
C ILE A 149 -7.46 8.71 11.89
N TYR A 150 -7.39 7.84 10.89
CA TYR A 150 -8.22 7.95 9.69
C TYR A 150 -9.60 7.35 9.90
N ALA A 151 -9.69 6.20 10.57
CA ALA A 151 -10.98 5.57 10.92
C ALA A 151 -11.83 6.48 11.82
N ALA A 152 -11.19 7.19 12.77
CA ALA A 152 -11.86 8.16 13.64
C ALA A 152 -12.56 9.31 12.86
N THR A 153 -12.15 9.57 11.61
CA THR A 153 -12.77 10.61 10.77
C THR A 153 -14.01 10.16 10.01
N HIS A 154 -14.40 8.87 10.14
CA HIS A 154 -15.53 8.24 9.47
C HIS A 154 -16.68 7.94 10.45
N PRO A 155 -17.77 8.72 10.43
CA PRO A 155 -18.87 8.58 11.40
C PRO A 155 -19.51 7.19 11.43
N LYS A 156 -19.55 6.50 10.27
CA LYS A 156 -20.12 5.15 10.14
C LYS A 156 -19.26 4.05 10.78
N LEU A 157 -17.95 4.26 10.92
CA LEU A 157 -17.05 3.31 11.61
C LEU A 157 -17.05 3.54 13.12
N VAL A 158 -17.24 4.79 13.56
CA VAL A 158 -17.28 5.19 14.98
C VAL A 158 -18.53 4.68 15.71
N GLN A 159 -19.61 4.32 14.98
CA GLN A 159 -20.87 3.86 15.57
C GLN A 159 -20.92 2.38 15.97
N ASN A 160 -19.85 1.60 15.79
CA ASN A 160 -19.76 0.23 16.31
C ASN A 160 -18.74 0.10 17.46
N PRO A 161 -19.05 0.61 18.67
CA PRO A 161 -18.53 0.02 19.89
C PRO A 161 -19.46 -1.15 20.27
N SER A 162 -18.97 -2.39 20.11
CA SER A 162 -19.50 -3.55 20.83
C SER A 162 -18.59 -3.87 22.00
#